data_AF-A0A151S8S4-F1
#
_entry.id   AF-A0A151S8S4-F1
#
_cell.length_a   1.000
_cell.length_b   1.000
_cell.length_c   1.000
_cell.angle_alpha   90.00
_cell.angle_beta   90.00
_cell.angle_gamma   90.00
#
_symmetry.space_group_name_H-M   'P 1'
#
loop_
_entity.id
_entity.type
_entity.pdbx_description
1 polymer ?
#
loop_
_entity_poly.entity_id
_entity_poly.type
_entity_poly.pdbx_seq_one_letter_code
_entity_poly.pdbx_strand_id
1 'polypeptide(L)'
;AKISYHDGWKNSFSVIIGGDEVRTAKPSPEIFLEAARRLSVEPSSCLVIEDSLPGVTAGKTAEMEVVAVPSVPKQSHLYTAADEVINSLLDLQLEKWGLPPFEDWVEGTLPLDPWYIGGPVVKGFGRGSKVLGIPTANLSTKGYSDLLSEHPSGVYFGWAGLSGRGVFKMVMSIGWNPYFNNKEKTIEPWLLHDFKEDFYGEELRLVIVGYIRPEVNFPSLESLIAKIHEDRRVAERALDLPLYSSFKNDSYLSI
;
A
#
# COMPACT_ATOMS: atom_id res chain seq x y z
N ALA A 1 20.95 19.20 14.37
CA ALA A 1 19.53 19.60 14.21
C ALA A 1 18.91 18.62 13.23
N LYS A 2 17.74 18.02 13.52
CA LYS A 2 17.14 16.81 12.90
C LYS A 2 17.62 16.37 11.50
N ILE A 3 17.76 17.30 10.56
CA ILE A 3 18.26 17.10 9.20
C ILE A 3 19.67 16.47 9.14
N SER A 4 20.51 16.66 10.17
CA SER A 4 21.87 16.10 10.23
C SER A 4 21.91 14.56 10.32
N TYR A 5 20.79 13.91 10.58
CA TYR A 5 20.67 12.45 10.63
C TYR A 5 20.11 11.84 9.33
N HIS A 6 19.82 12.67 8.33
CA HIS A 6 19.17 12.25 7.09
C HIS A 6 20.04 12.57 5.88
N ASP A 7 20.86 11.60 5.49
CA ASP A 7 21.70 11.71 4.30
C ASP A 7 20.84 11.80 3.02
N GLY A 8 21.27 12.63 2.06
CA GLY A 8 20.60 12.78 0.77
C GLY A 8 19.42 13.76 0.72
N TRP A 9 18.83 14.16 1.85
CA TRP A 9 17.67 15.07 1.85
C TRP A 9 17.96 16.41 1.15
N LYS A 10 19.17 16.95 1.34
CA LYS A 10 19.62 18.19 0.68
C LYS A 10 19.72 18.07 -0.85
N ASN A 11 19.76 16.84 -1.38
CA ASN A 11 19.79 16.59 -2.81
C ASN A 11 18.37 16.44 -3.39
N SER A 12 17.40 16.05 -2.56
CA SER A 12 16.01 15.81 -2.99
C SER A 12 15.10 17.03 -2.83
N PHE A 13 15.41 17.95 -1.90
CA PHE A 13 14.55 19.08 -1.57
C PHE A 13 15.26 20.42 -1.82
N SER A 14 14.59 21.32 -2.55
CA SER A 14 15.07 22.70 -2.79
C SER A 14 15.08 23.56 -1.53
N VAL A 15 14.13 23.31 -0.63
CA VAL A 15 13.99 24.00 0.65
C VAL A 15 13.75 22.96 1.73
N ILE A 16 14.45 23.08 2.85
CA ILE A 16 14.22 22.28 4.05
C ILE A 16 14.05 23.26 5.20
N ILE A 17 13.00 23.06 6.01
CA ILE A 17 12.75 23.82 7.22
C ILE A 17 12.40 22.87 8.37
N GLY A 18 13.05 23.06 9.51
CA GLY A 18 12.77 22.33 10.75
C GLY A 18 11.80 23.08 11.67
N GLY A 19 11.22 22.34 12.63
CA GLY A 19 10.40 22.96 13.69
C GLY A 19 11.20 23.88 14.64
N ASP A 20 12.52 23.79 14.62
CA ASP A 20 13.47 24.68 15.33
C ASP A 20 13.69 26.02 14.62
N GLU A 21 13.22 26.17 13.37
CA GLU A 21 13.32 27.41 12.60
C GLU A 21 12.03 28.24 12.61
N VAL A 22 11.00 27.80 13.34
CA VAL A 22 9.72 28.51 13.51
C VAL A 22 9.46 28.83 14.98
N ARG A 23 8.71 29.90 15.23
CA ARG A 23 8.38 30.35 16.59
C ARG A 23 7.27 29.51 17.21
N THR A 24 6.29 29.13 16.41
CA THR A 24 5.08 28.45 16.87
C THR A 24 4.90 27.13 16.12
N ALA A 25 4.85 26.03 16.86
CA ALA A 25 4.59 24.72 16.30
C ALA A 25 3.14 24.59 15.77
N LYS A 26 2.92 23.56 14.94
CA LYS A 26 1.58 23.10 14.52
C LYS A 26 0.65 23.01 15.75
N PRO A 27 -0.60 23.52 15.70
CA PRO A 27 -1.40 23.81 14.50
C PRO A 27 -1.20 25.20 13.89
N SER A 28 -0.20 25.98 14.32
CA SER A 28 0.17 27.21 13.61
C SER A 28 0.57 26.91 12.15
N PRO A 29 0.14 27.73 11.16
CA PRO A 29 0.52 27.57 9.75
C PRO A 29 1.96 28.00 9.46
N GLU A 30 2.67 28.56 10.45
CA GLU A 30 3.96 29.24 10.28
C GLU A 30 4.99 28.44 9.48
N ILE A 31 5.13 27.13 9.74
CA ILE A 31 6.09 26.28 9.04
C ILE A 31 5.77 26.10 7.56
N PHE A 32 4.49 26.02 7.20
CA PHE A 32 4.05 25.86 5.82
C PHE A 32 4.16 27.18 5.06
N LEU A 33 3.75 28.29 5.66
CA LEU A 33 3.89 29.62 5.07
C LEU A 33 5.37 29.99 4.84
N GLU A 34 6.24 29.65 5.78
CA GLU A 34 7.68 29.87 5.61
C GLU A 34 8.27 28.97 4.52
N ALA A 35 7.82 27.72 4.39
CA ALA A 35 8.22 26.83 3.29
C ALA A 35 7.81 27.42 1.92
N ALA A 36 6.55 27.85 1.77
CA ALA A 36 6.06 28.48 0.55
C ALA A 36 6.82 29.76 0.21
N ARG A 37 7.09 30.61 1.22
CA ARG A 37 7.90 31.83 1.06
C ARG A 37 9.32 31.53 0.58
N ARG A 38 10.00 30.52 1.16
CA ARG A 38 11.35 30.12 0.74
C ARG A 38 11.36 29.49 -0.65
N LEU A 39 10.30 28.80 -1.05
CA LEU A 39 10.10 28.27 -2.39
C LEU A 39 9.67 29.34 -3.41
N SER A 40 9.30 30.55 -2.95
CA SER A 40 8.74 31.63 -3.78
C SER A 40 7.48 31.21 -4.55
N VAL A 41 6.59 30.48 -3.89
CA VAL A 41 5.29 30.04 -4.42
C VAL A 41 4.15 30.51 -3.54
N GLU A 42 2.96 30.64 -4.14
CA GLU A 42 1.73 30.95 -3.40
C GLU A 42 1.27 29.72 -2.59
N PRO A 43 0.78 29.90 -1.35
CA PRO A 43 0.30 28.77 -0.53
C PRO A 43 -0.81 27.96 -1.20
N SER A 44 -1.71 28.60 -1.91
CA SER A 44 -2.80 27.94 -2.64
C SER A 44 -2.34 27.06 -3.80
N SER A 45 -1.05 27.12 -4.18
CA SER A 45 -0.42 26.24 -5.17
C SER A 45 0.39 25.11 -4.52
N CYS A 46 0.31 24.94 -3.20
CA CYS A 46 1.01 23.91 -2.45
C CYS A 46 0.08 22.75 -2.08
N LEU A 47 0.60 21.54 -2.26
CA LEU A 47 0.06 20.31 -1.70
C LEU A 47 0.85 19.92 -0.45
N VAL A 48 0.17 19.79 0.67
CA VAL A 48 0.73 19.36 1.95
C VAL A 48 0.40 17.89 2.18
N ILE A 49 1.40 17.09 2.53
CA ILE A 49 1.23 15.69 2.93
C ILE A 49 1.52 15.60 4.44
N GLU A 50 0.52 15.23 5.25
CA GLU A 50 0.64 15.22 6.72
C GLU A 50 0.05 13.97 7.36
N ASP A 51 0.65 13.54 8.47
CA ASP A 51 0.26 12.31 9.18
C ASP A 51 -0.44 12.57 10.52
N SER A 52 -0.59 13.85 10.92
CA SER A 52 -1.10 14.24 12.23
C SER A 52 -2.17 15.33 12.14
N LEU A 53 -3.15 15.30 13.07
CA LEU A 53 -4.22 16.30 13.13
C LEU A 53 -3.71 17.75 13.27
N PRO A 54 -2.71 18.07 14.13
CA PRO A 54 -2.17 19.42 14.19
C PRO A 54 -1.53 19.85 12.86
N GLY A 55 -0.89 18.93 12.15
CA GLY A 55 -0.29 19.18 10.84
C GLY A 55 -1.32 19.50 9.77
N VAL A 56 -2.39 18.70 9.68
CA VAL A 56 -3.50 18.96 8.76
C VAL A 56 -4.15 20.32 9.03
N THR A 57 -4.44 20.63 10.30
CA THR A 57 -5.00 21.93 10.67
C THR A 57 -4.07 23.08 10.28
N ALA A 58 -2.76 22.94 10.48
CA ALA A 58 -1.77 23.94 10.09
C ALA A 58 -1.73 24.15 8.57
N GLY A 59 -1.76 23.06 7.78
CA GLY A 59 -1.78 23.15 6.31
C GLY A 59 -3.03 23.83 5.78
N LYS A 60 -4.21 23.47 6.30
CA LYS A 60 -5.48 24.13 5.93
C LYS A 60 -5.52 25.59 6.36
N THR A 61 -4.99 25.93 7.54
CA THR A 61 -4.90 27.32 8.02
C THR A 61 -3.92 28.15 7.18
N ALA A 62 -2.97 27.50 6.50
CA ALA A 62 -2.09 28.14 5.54
C ALA A 62 -2.72 28.31 4.14
N GLU A 63 -4.01 28.00 3.97
CA GLU A 63 -4.75 28.03 2.69
C GLU A 63 -4.18 27.07 1.63
N MET A 64 -3.58 25.96 2.07
CA MET A 64 -3.04 24.91 1.20
C MET A 64 -4.02 23.74 1.04
N GLU A 65 -3.83 22.96 -0.03
CA GLU A 65 -4.43 21.64 -0.16
C GLU A 65 -3.68 20.63 0.72
N VAL A 66 -4.40 19.70 1.35
CA VAL A 66 -3.84 18.75 2.32
C VAL A 66 -4.31 17.35 2.04
N VAL A 67 -3.36 16.45 1.81
CA VAL A 67 -3.55 15.00 1.84
C VAL A 67 -3.08 14.48 3.19
N ALA A 68 -3.99 13.84 3.92
CA ALA A 68 -3.67 13.18 5.18
C ALA A 68 -3.27 11.72 4.97
N VAL A 69 -2.18 11.29 5.61
CA VAL A 69 -1.70 9.91 5.66
C VAL A 69 -1.54 9.49 7.13
N PRO A 70 -2.64 9.16 7.84
CA PRO A 70 -2.61 8.96 9.28
C PRO A 70 -1.61 7.87 9.71
N SER A 71 -0.68 8.19 10.61
CA SER A 71 0.30 7.20 11.09
C SER A 71 -0.33 6.07 11.92
N VAL A 72 -1.56 6.27 12.42
CA VAL A 72 -2.36 5.23 13.07
C VAL A 72 -3.53 4.82 12.18
N PRO A 73 -3.59 3.55 11.74
CA PRO A 73 -4.70 3.02 10.96
C PRO A 73 -6.05 3.25 11.68
N LYS A 74 -7.11 3.54 10.90
CA LYS A 74 -8.52 3.75 11.33
C LYS A 74 -8.82 5.06 12.06
N GLN A 75 -7.85 5.94 12.20
CA GLN A 75 -8.12 7.32 12.63
C GLN A 75 -8.49 8.24 11.47
N SER A 76 -8.61 7.71 10.25
CA SER A 76 -8.92 8.47 9.03
C SER A 76 -10.17 9.35 9.16
N HIS A 77 -11.18 8.89 9.91
CA HIS A 77 -12.42 9.66 10.19
C HIS A 77 -12.21 10.92 11.05
N LEU A 78 -11.05 11.06 11.72
CA LEU A 78 -10.68 12.25 12.49
C LEU A 78 -10.10 13.36 11.61
N TYR A 79 -9.63 13.04 10.40
CA TYR A 79 -8.95 13.97 9.48
C TYR A 79 -9.95 14.69 8.57
N THR A 80 -11.09 15.13 9.12
CA THR A 80 -12.20 15.73 8.36
C THR A 80 -11.87 17.05 7.67
N ALA A 81 -10.80 17.71 8.10
CA ALA A 81 -10.33 18.97 7.50
C ALA A 81 -9.42 18.76 6.28
N ALA A 82 -8.87 17.56 6.09
CA ALA A 82 -8.04 17.24 4.93
C ALA A 82 -8.89 17.15 3.65
N ASP A 83 -8.30 17.50 2.51
CA ASP A 83 -8.95 17.43 1.22
C ASP A 83 -9.03 15.98 0.70
N GLU A 84 -8.05 15.15 1.06
CA GLU A 84 -8.11 13.69 0.88
C GLU A 84 -7.45 12.98 2.07
N VAL A 85 -7.95 11.79 2.43
CA VAL A 85 -7.34 10.93 3.43
C VAL A 85 -7.00 9.59 2.77
N ILE A 86 -5.72 9.26 2.73
CA ILE A 86 -5.20 8.01 2.17
C ILE A 86 -4.55 7.16 3.26
N ASN A 87 -4.40 5.86 3.02
CA ASN A 87 -3.85 4.93 4.01
C ASN A 87 -2.34 4.76 3.89
N SER A 88 -1.78 5.09 2.73
CA SER A 88 -0.35 5.03 2.45
C SER A 88 0.04 6.04 1.38
N LEU A 89 1.32 6.42 1.36
CA LEU A 89 1.88 7.19 0.25
C LEU A 89 1.82 6.43 -1.09
N LEU A 90 1.72 5.09 -1.06
CA LEU A 90 1.49 4.29 -2.28
C LEU A 90 0.14 4.56 -2.95
N ASP A 91 -0.79 5.19 -2.22
CA ASP A 91 -2.13 5.51 -2.70
C ASP A 91 -2.22 6.93 -3.29
N LEU A 92 -1.14 7.70 -3.18
CA LEU A 92 -1.10 9.10 -3.63
C LEU A 92 -1.11 9.16 -5.15
N GLN A 93 -2.07 9.91 -5.70
CA GLN A 93 -2.18 10.20 -7.13
C GLN A 93 -1.99 11.70 -7.32
N LEU A 94 -0.78 12.10 -7.71
CA LEU A 94 -0.35 13.48 -7.86
C LEU A 94 -1.20 14.26 -8.90
N GLU A 95 -1.71 13.55 -9.89
CA GLU A 95 -2.49 14.09 -11.00
C GLU A 95 -3.83 14.67 -10.55
N LYS A 96 -4.40 14.18 -9.43
CA LYS A 96 -5.60 14.76 -8.81
C LYS A 96 -5.38 16.21 -8.35
N TRP A 97 -4.12 16.55 -8.08
CA TRP A 97 -3.66 17.83 -7.55
C TRP A 97 -2.95 18.67 -8.61
N GLY A 98 -3.09 18.32 -9.90
CA GLY A 98 -2.44 19.04 -11.00
C GLY A 98 -0.91 18.86 -11.09
N LEU A 99 -0.35 17.88 -10.36
CA LEU A 99 1.07 17.54 -10.38
C LEU A 99 1.32 16.41 -11.40
N PRO A 100 2.57 16.28 -11.94
CA PRO A 100 2.89 15.19 -12.84
C PRO A 100 2.75 13.82 -12.14
N PRO A 101 2.34 12.76 -12.88
CA PRO A 101 2.27 11.40 -12.34
C PRO A 101 3.66 10.93 -11.89
N PHE A 102 3.70 9.95 -10.99
CA PHE A 102 4.93 9.21 -10.75
C PHE A 102 5.34 8.41 -11.99
N GLU A 103 6.64 8.41 -12.30
CA GLU A 103 7.19 7.74 -13.50
C GLU A 103 7.60 6.27 -13.23
N ASP A 104 7.46 5.81 -11.99
CA ASP A 104 7.85 4.47 -11.54
C ASP A 104 6.74 3.42 -11.72
N TRP A 105 5.52 3.83 -12.04
CA TRP A 105 4.42 2.91 -12.36
C TRP A 105 4.60 2.30 -13.75
N VAL A 106 4.51 0.98 -13.83
CA VAL A 106 4.63 0.19 -15.05
C VAL A 106 3.32 -0.55 -15.30
N GLU A 107 2.62 -0.20 -16.38
CA GLU A 107 1.37 -0.84 -16.82
C GLU A 107 0.29 -1.00 -15.72
N GLY A 108 0.16 -0.01 -14.84
CA GLY A 108 -0.82 -0.03 -13.73
C GLY A 108 -0.35 -0.81 -12.51
N THR A 109 0.96 -1.04 -12.39
CA THR A 109 1.59 -1.64 -11.21
C THR A 109 2.77 -0.80 -10.74
N LEU A 110 3.01 -0.79 -9.43
CA LEU A 110 4.20 -0.19 -8.84
C LEU A 110 5.19 -1.32 -8.52
N PRO A 111 6.38 -1.36 -9.14
CA PRO A 111 7.44 -2.28 -8.75
C PRO A 111 7.85 -2.05 -7.30
N LEU A 112 8.10 -3.14 -6.57
CA LEU A 112 8.62 -3.09 -5.20
C LEU A 112 9.92 -3.87 -5.10
N ASP A 113 10.73 -3.53 -4.10
CA ASP A 113 11.75 -4.46 -3.63
C ASP A 113 11.07 -5.75 -3.17
N PRO A 114 11.53 -6.92 -3.64
CA PRO A 114 10.85 -8.17 -3.41
C PRO A 114 10.86 -8.52 -1.92
N TRP A 115 9.71 -8.93 -1.41
CA TRP A 115 9.58 -9.40 -0.04
C TRP A 115 8.84 -10.73 0.02
N TYR A 116 9.03 -11.44 1.14
CA TYR A 116 8.79 -12.87 1.23
C TYR A 116 7.91 -13.20 2.43
N ILE A 117 6.97 -14.10 2.22
CA ILE A 117 6.15 -14.64 3.29
C ILE A 117 5.69 -16.06 2.92
N GLY A 118 5.52 -16.91 3.91
CA GLY A 118 5.09 -18.28 3.66
C GLY A 118 4.72 -19.04 4.92
N GLY A 119 4.16 -20.21 4.70
CA GLY A 119 3.75 -21.16 5.71
C GLY A 119 2.62 -22.08 5.21
N PRO A 120 2.04 -22.89 6.11
CA PRO A 120 0.95 -23.77 5.75
C PRO A 120 -0.32 -22.99 5.43
N VAL A 121 -1.03 -23.41 4.38
CA VAL A 121 -2.33 -22.83 4.01
C VAL A 121 -3.37 -23.13 5.07
N VAL A 122 -3.98 -22.10 5.64
CA VAL A 122 -4.99 -22.22 6.70
C VAL A 122 -6.39 -21.90 6.17
N LYS A 123 -7.42 -22.33 6.91
CA LYS A 123 -8.80 -21.95 6.61
C LYS A 123 -9.03 -20.48 6.97
N GLY A 124 -9.58 -19.71 6.04
CA GLY A 124 -10.03 -18.34 6.29
C GLY A 124 -11.37 -18.28 7.02
N PHE A 125 -11.97 -17.09 7.05
CA PHE A 125 -13.21 -16.80 7.80
C PHE A 125 -14.51 -17.19 7.08
N GLY A 126 -14.44 -18.09 6.10
CA GLY A 126 -15.65 -18.63 5.45
C GLY A 126 -16.47 -17.64 4.63
N ARG A 127 -15.86 -16.57 4.08
CA ARG A 127 -16.54 -15.52 3.30
C ARG A 127 -17.03 -15.94 1.90
N GLY A 128 -16.94 -17.23 1.55
CA GLY A 128 -17.48 -17.75 0.29
C GLY A 128 -16.71 -17.34 -0.98
N SER A 129 -15.46 -16.90 -0.89
CA SER A 129 -14.65 -16.49 -2.05
C SER A 129 -14.57 -17.55 -3.16
N LYS A 130 -14.53 -18.84 -2.77
CA LYS A 130 -14.64 -19.98 -3.69
C LYS A 130 -15.97 -20.05 -4.45
N VAL A 131 -17.08 -19.68 -3.82
CA VAL A 131 -18.41 -19.60 -4.47
C VAL A 131 -18.45 -18.45 -5.49
N LEU A 132 -17.64 -17.42 -5.28
CA LEU A 132 -17.47 -16.30 -6.20
C LEU A 132 -16.45 -16.57 -7.32
N GLY A 133 -15.89 -17.78 -7.40
CA GLY A 133 -14.86 -18.13 -8.40
C GLY A 133 -13.47 -17.56 -8.11
N ILE A 134 -13.21 -17.10 -6.87
CA ILE A 134 -11.98 -16.43 -6.44
C ILE A 134 -11.40 -17.20 -5.24
N PRO A 135 -10.84 -18.40 -5.42
CA PRO A 135 -10.31 -19.21 -4.31
C PRO A 135 -9.04 -18.59 -3.72
N THR A 136 -9.16 -18.04 -2.50
CA THR A 136 -8.05 -17.43 -1.75
C THR A 136 -7.47 -18.40 -0.70
N ALA A 137 -6.16 -18.63 -0.74
CA ALA A 137 -5.43 -19.46 0.21
C ALA A 137 -4.93 -18.60 1.38
N ASN A 138 -5.55 -18.70 2.55
CA ASN A 138 -5.15 -17.85 3.68
C ASN A 138 -3.83 -18.35 4.28
N LEU A 139 -2.98 -17.42 4.72
CA LEU A 139 -1.77 -17.74 5.47
C LEU A 139 -1.85 -17.16 6.89
N SER A 140 -1.19 -17.83 7.83
CA SER A 140 -1.01 -17.32 9.19
C SER A 140 -0.07 -16.12 9.20
N THR A 141 -0.45 -15.06 9.89
CA THR A 141 0.39 -13.86 10.07
C THR A 141 1.24 -13.91 11.33
N LYS A 142 1.13 -14.99 12.11
CA LYS A 142 1.94 -15.21 13.32
C LYS A 142 3.43 -15.24 12.94
N GLY A 143 4.20 -14.33 13.52
CA GLY A 143 5.65 -14.19 13.26
C GLY A 143 6.00 -13.23 12.12
N TYR A 144 5.01 -12.67 11.43
CA TYR A 144 5.19 -11.69 10.35
C TYR A 144 4.59 -10.31 10.68
N SER A 145 4.28 -10.02 11.96
CA SER A 145 3.64 -8.76 12.35
C SER A 145 4.44 -7.54 11.91
N ASP A 146 5.75 -7.58 12.12
CA ASP A 146 6.64 -6.44 11.88
C ASP A 146 6.78 -6.22 10.36
N LEU A 147 7.02 -7.30 9.61
CA LEU A 147 7.04 -7.27 8.14
C LEU A 147 5.72 -6.73 7.56
N LEU A 148 4.57 -7.22 8.04
CA LEU A 148 3.28 -6.78 7.56
C LEU A 148 2.96 -5.34 7.99
N SER A 149 3.58 -4.82 9.05
CA SER A 149 3.39 -3.43 9.47
C SER A 149 4.00 -2.44 8.48
N GLU A 150 5.09 -2.84 7.81
CA GLU A 150 5.79 -2.04 6.80
C GLU A 150 5.02 -1.96 5.46
N HIS A 151 4.14 -2.93 5.19
CA HIS A 151 3.43 -3.03 3.91
C HIS A 151 1.97 -2.58 4.06
N PRO A 152 1.52 -1.49 3.41
CA PRO A 152 0.15 -1.00 3.57
C PRO A 152 -0.89 -2.02 3.11
N SER A 153 -2.11 -1.90 3.62
CA SER A 153 -3.21 -2.72 3.12
C SER A 153 -3.53 -2.38 1.66
N GLY A 154 -3.89 -3.39 0.88
CA GLY A 154 -4.16 -3.23 -0.54
C GLY A 154 -3.96 -4.52 -1.32
N VAL A 155 -3.88 -4.39 -2.64
CA VAL A 155 -3.72 -5.50 -3.57
C VAL A 155 -2.31 -5.51 -4.13
N TYR A 156 -1.67 -6.66 -4.01
CA TYR A 156 -0.30 -6.95 -4.42
C TYR A 156 -0.30 -8.11 -5.42
N PHE A 157 0.84 -8.34 -6.06
CA PHE A 157 1.02 -9.47 -6.96
C PHE A 157 2.44 -10.03 -6.89
N GLY A 158 2.60 -11.23 -7.43
CA GLY A 158 3.89 -11.90 -7.47
C GLY A 158 3.79 -13.38 -7.79
N TRP A 159 4.68 -14.15 -7.20
CA TRP A 159 4.83 -15.58 -7.44
C TRP A 159 4.53 -16.38 -6.18
N ALA A 160 3.92 -17.54 -6.37
CA ALA A 160 3.53 -18.47 -5.32
C ALA A 160 4.11 -19.86 -5.61
N GLY A 161 4.98 -20.35 -4.75
CA GLY A 161 5.50 -21.71 -4.75
C GLY A 161 4.64 -22.56 -3.82
N LEU A 162 4.02 -23.61 -4.35
CA LEU A 162 3.18 -24.53 -3.60
C LEU A 162 3.83 -25.91 -3.61
N SER A 163 4.15 -26.43 -2.41
CA SER A 163 4.98 -27.63 -2.26
C SER A 163 4.42 -28.82 -3.03
N GLY A 164 5.28 -29.43 -3.85
CA GLY A 164 4.91 -30.55 -4.72
C GLY A 164 3.98 -30.23 -5.89
N ARG A 165 3.51 -28.98 -6.05
CA ARG A 165 2.60 -28.56 -7.13
C ARG A 165 3.22 -27.57 -8.11
N GLY A 166 4.23 -26.81 -7.69
CA GLY A 166 5.01 -25.92 -8.56
C GLY A 166 4.81 -24.43 -8.27
N VAL A 167 5.20 -23.59 -9.22
CA VAL A 167 5.20 -22.13 -9.10
C VAL A 167 4.12 -21.50 -9.98
N PHE A 168 3.31 -20.62 -9.39
CA PHE A 168 2.15 -20.00 -10.00
C PHE A 168 2.22 -18.47 -9.88
N LYS A 169 1.64 -17.75 -10.84
CA LYS A 169 1.33 -16.33 -10.67
C LYS A 169 0.28 -16.19 -9.56
N MET A 170 0.34 -15.11 -8.80
CA MET A 170 -0.66 -14.81 -7.79
C MET A 170 -1.02 -13.32 -7.76
N VAL A 171 -2.25 -13.06 -7.32
CA VAL A 171 -2.68 -11.76 -6.81
C VAL A 171 -3.01 -11.94 -5.32
N MET A 172 -2.69 -10.97 -4.47
CA MET A 172 -2.85 -11.10 -3.03
C MET A 172 -3.48 -9.85 -2.43
N SER A 173 -4.48 -10.06 -1.58
CA SER A 173 -5.01 -9.01 -0.72
C SER A 173 -4.28 -9.01 0.63
N ILE A 174 -3.85 -7.83 1.06
CA ILE A 174 -3.47 -7.55 2.45
C ILE A 174 -4.56 -6.65 3.03
N GLY A 175 -5.22 -7.10 4.09
CA GLY A 175 -6.31 -6.37 4.74
C GLY A 175 -6.22 -6.44 6.25
N TRP A 176 -7.20 -5.86 6.95
CA TRP A 176 -7.30 -5.94 8.41
C TRP A 176 -8.35 -6.97 8.84
N ASN A 177 -8.09 -7.68 9.95
CA ASN A 177 -9.02 -8.67 10.49
C ASN A 177 -10.09 -8.07 11.42
N PRO A 178 -11.38 -8.00 11.03
CA PRO A 178 -12.41 -7.40 11.89
C PRO A 178 -12.64 -8.16 13.19
N TYR A 179 -12.40 -9.47 13.21
CA TYR A 179 -12.63 -10.33 14.38
C TYR A 179 -11.57 -10.16 15.48
N PHE A 180 -10.42 -9.58 15.16
CA PHE A 180 -9.34 -9.31 16.12
C PHE A 180 -9.21 -7.82 16.41
N ASN A 181 -10.34 -7.11 16.49
CA ASN A 181 -10.41 -5.64 16.58
C ASN A 181 -9.56 -4.92 15.52
N ASN A 182 -9.37 -5.58 14.35
CA ASN A 182 -8.47 -5.12 13.30
C ASN A 182 -7.04 -4.86 13.81
N LYS A 183 -6.53 -5.59 14.79
CA LYS A 183 -5.15 -5.44 15.29
C LYS A 183 -4.13 -6.18 14.43
N GLU A 184 -4.58 -7.20 13.71
CA GLU A 184 -3.74 -8.05 12.87
C GLU A 184 -4.17 -7.91 11.42
N LYS A 185 -3.19 -7.86 10.53
CA LYS A 185 -3.43 -7.95 9.10
C LYS A 185 -3.74 -9.39 8.70
N THR A 186 -4.45 -9.55 7.60
CA THR A 186 -4.73 -10.81 6.92
C THR A 186 -4.07 -10.81 5.55
N ILE A 187 -3.65 -11.97 5.10
CA ILE A 187 -3.08 -12.17 3.76
C ILE A 187 -3.85 -13.27 3.04
N GLU A 188 -4.35 -12.93 1.86
CA GLU A 188 -5.26 -13.77 1.09
C GLU A 188 -4.80 -13.83 -0.38
N PRO A 189 -3.74 -14.61 -0.69
CA PRO A 189 -3.34 -14.87 -2.07
C PRO A 189 -4.37 -15.72 -2.82
N TRP A 190 -4.68 -15.30 -4.04
CA TRP A 190 -5.32 -16.12 -5.06
C TRP A 190 -4.26 -16.55 -6.07
N LEU A 191 -3.95 -17.85 -6.06
CA LEU A 191 -3.09 -18.47 -7.07
C LEU A 191 -3.88 -18.54 -8.38
N LEU A 192 -3.31 -18.00 -9.45
CA LEU A 192 -3.97 -17.86 -10.75
C LEU A 192 -3.88 -19.16 -11.55
N HIS A 193 -4.45 -20.22 -10.96
CA HIS A 193 -4.47 -21.57 -11.50
C HIS A 193 -5.72 -22.32 -11.04
N ASP A 194 -6.25 -23.19 -11.90
CA ASP A 194 -7.44 -23.99 -11.62
C ASP A 194 -7.05 -25.32 -10.95
N PHE A 195 -7.12 -25.35 -9.61
CA PHE A 195 -6.89 -26.57 -8.83
C PHE A 195 -8.15 -27.44 -8.74
N LYS A 196 -7.99 -28.75 -8.91
CA LYS A 196 -9.08 -29.73 -8.74
C LYS A 196 -9.39 -30.02 -7.27
N GLU A 197 -8.40 -29.87 -6.40
CA GLU A 197 -8.46 -30.23 -4.99
C GLU A 197 -7.94 -29.08 -4.13
N ASP A 198 -8.53 -28.92 -2.95
CA ASP A 198 -8.03 -27.99 -1.93
C ASP A 198 -6.66 -28.44 -1.44
N PHE A 199 -5.87 -27.49 -0.94
CA PHE A 199 -4.48 -27.69 -0.49
C PHE A 199 -4.25 -27.10 0.91
N TYR A 200 -5.25 -27.23 1.79
CA TYR A 200 -5.10 -26.82 3.19
C TYR A 200 -4.00 -27.64 3.88
N GLY A 201 -3.15 -26.96 4.65
CA GLY A 201 -2.01 -27.55 5.34
C GLY A 201 -0.76 -27.73 4.48
N GLU A 202 -0.87 -27.58 3.16
CA GLU A 202 0.31 -27.59 2.28
C GLU A 202 1.12 -26.30 2.47
N GLU A 203 2.44 -26.42 2.33
CA GLU A 203 3.36 -25.29 2.45
C GLU A 203 3.26 -24.41 1.20
N LEU A 204 3.00 -23.13 1.43
CA LEU A 204 2.91 -22.08 0.41
C LEU A 204 3.93 -20.99 0.71
N ARG A 205 4.73 -20.61 -0.28
CA ARG A 205 5.71 -19.53 -0.21
C ARG A 205 5.41 -18.48 -1.28
N LEU A 206 5.44 -17.22 -0.88
CA LEU A 206 5.11 -16.08 -1.72
C LEU A 206 6.34 -15.18 -1.88
N VAL A 207 6.58 -14.75 -3.11
CA VAL A 207 7.48 -13.65 -3.47
C VAL A 207 6.61 -12.53 -4.01
N ILE A 208 6.50 -11.44 -3.27
CA ILE A 208 5.73 -10.27 -3.66
C ILE A 208 6.68 -9.31 -4.37
N VAL A 209 6.29 -8.86 -5.57
CA VAL A 209 7.18 -8.08 -6.45
C VAL A 209 6.60 -6.73 -6.85
N GLY A 210 5.34 -6.46 -6.48
CA GLY A 210 4.70 -5.20 -6.82
C GLY A 210 3.35 -4.99 -6.17
N TYR A 211 2.89 -3.75 -6.24
CA TYR A 211 1.61 -3.25 -5.76
C TYR A 211 0.70 -2.88 -6.94
N ILE A 212 -0.61 -3.09 -6.77
CA ILE A 212 -1.62 -2.73 -7.78
C ILE A 212 -2.42 -1.52 -7.32
N ARG A 213 -3.01 -1.58 -6.12
CA ARG A 213 -3.95 -0.54 -5.64
C ARG A 213 -4.28 -0.66 -4.14
N PRO A 214 -4.82 0.41 -3.53
CA PRO A 214 -5.38 0.36 -2.18
C PRO A 214 -6.62 -0.54 -2.07
N GLU A 215 -7.00 -0.82 -0.83
CA GLU A 215 -8.34 -1.32 -0.50
C GLU A 215 -9.40 -0.29 -0.94
N VAL A 216 -10.47 -0.76 -1.59
CA VAL A 216 -11.55 0.10 -2.10
C VAL A 216 -12.88 -0.42 -1.58
N ASN A 217 -13.77 0.48 -1.19
CA ASN A 217 -15.15 0.14 -0.86
C ASN A 217 -15.99 -0.04 -2.12
N PHE A 218 -16.72 -1.12 -2.21
CA PHE A 218 -17.55 -1.45 -3.38
C PHE A 218 -19.03 -1.28 -3.06
N PRO A 219 -19.81 -0.60 -3.91
CA PRO A 219 -21.25 -0.42 -3.71
C PRO A 219 -22.04 -1.71 -3.90
N SER A 220 -21.46 -2.71 -4.58
CA SER A 220 -22.11 -4.01 -4.82
C SER A 220 -21.10 -5.16 -4.91
N LEU A 221 -21.58 -6.38 -4.65
CA LEU A 221 -20.78 -7.61 -4.83
C LEU A 221 -20.28 -7.77 -6.28
N GLU A 222 -21.09 -7.38 -7.26
CA GLU A 222 -20.71 -7.43 -8.67
C GLU A 222 -19.52 -6.51 -8.96
N SER A 223 -19.54 -5.28 -8.46
CA SER A 223 -18.43 -4.33 -8.64
C SER A 223 -17.15 -4.81 -7.94
N LEU A 224 -17.26 -5.48 -6.79
CA LEU A 224 -16.14 -6.13 -6.12
C LEU A 224 -15.54 -7.25 -6.97
N ILE A 225 -16.37 -8.17 -7.47
CA ILE A 225 -15.93 -9.29 -8.31
C ILE A 225 -15.27 -8.78 -9.59
N ALA A 226 -15.90 -7.82 -10.27
CA ALA A 226 -15.37 -7.23 -11.49
C ALA A 226 -13.98 -6.62 -11.26
N LYS A 227 -13.79 -5.93 -10.13
CA LYS A 227 -12.49 -5.34 -9.78
C LYS A 227 -11.44 -6.40 -9.45
N ILE A 228 -11.79 -7.46 -8.72
CA ILE A 228 -10.86 -8.57 -8.45
C ILE A 228 -10.39 -9.23 -9.76
N HIS A 229 -11.29 -9.44 -10.73
CA HIS A 229 -10.90 -9.96 -12.04
C HIS A 229 -10.06 -8.98 -12.86
N GLU A 230 -10.24 -7.68 -12.68
CA GLU A 230 -9.35 -6.67 -13.25
C GLU A 230 -7.96 -6.77 -12.64
N ASP A 231 -7.85 -6.85 -11.31
CA ASP A 231 -6.58 -6.99 -10.59
C ASP A 231 -5.84 -8.27 -11.04
N ARG A 232 -6.57 -9.38 -11.22
CA ARG A 232 -6.03 -10.61 -11.82
C ARG A 232 -5.41 -10.35 -13.19
N ARG A 233 -6.13 -9.66 -14.09
CA ARG A 233 -5.63 -9.39 -15.45
C ARG A 233 -4.40 -8.48 -15.43
N VAL A 234 -4.36 -7.51 -14.53
CA VAL A 234 -3.18 -6.64 -14.33
C VAL A 234 -1.99 -7.48 -13.87
N ALA A 235 -2.16 -8.30 -12.83
CA ALA A 235 -1.11 -9.19 -12.32
C ALA A 235 -0.62 -10.18 -13.40
N GLU A 236 -1.53 -10.79 -14.17
CA GLU A 236 -1.18 -11.73 -15.24
C GLU A 236 -0.27 -11.08 -16.28
N ARG A 237 -0.63 -9.89 -16.77
CA ARG A 237 0.18 -9.15 -17.75
C ARG A 237 1.51 -8.69 -17.16
N ALA A 238 1.48 -8.08 -15.97
CA ALA A 238 2.68 -7.58 -15.32
C ALA A 238 3.70 -8.70 -15.11
N LEU A 239 3.29 -9.87 -14.62
CA LEU A 239 4.19 -10.99 -14.36
C LEU A 239 4.83 -11.61 -15.62
N ASP A 240 4.40 -11.23 -16.82
CA ASP A 240 5.10 -11.60 -18.07
C ASP A 240 6.20 -10.60 -18.48
N LEU A 241 6.23 -9.41 -17.88
CA LEU A 241 7.28 -8.42 -18.14
C LEU A 241 8.63 -8.91 -17.60
N PRO A 242 9.76 -8.61 -18.26
CA PRO A 242 11.10 -9.01 -17.79
C PRO A 242 11.43 -8.56 -16.37
N LEU A 243 10.90 -7.41 -15.96
CA LEU A 243 11.07 -6.84 -14.61
C LEU A 243 10.58 -7.79 -13.51
N TYR A 244 9.49 -8.51 -13.75
CA TYR A 244 8.83 -9.34 -12.73
C TYR A 244 8.98 -10.85 -12.98
N SER A 245 9.15 -11.26 -14.24
CA SER A 245 9.21 -12.68 -14.61
C SER A 245 10.47 -13.40 -14.14
N SER A 246 11.56 -12.67 -13.90
CA SER A 246 12.81 -13.20 -13.33
C SER A 246 12.59 -13.85 -11.95
N PHE A 247 11.68 -13.31 -11.14
CA PHE A 247 11.34 -13.81 -9.81
C PHE A 247 10.59 -15.15 -9.81
N LYS A 248 10.12 -15.63 -10.97
CA LYS A 248 9.52 -16.97 -11.07
C LYS A 248 10.47 -18.09 -10.63
N ASN A 249 11.77 -17.87 -10.82
CA ASN A 249 12.82 -18.83 -10.48
C ASN A 249 13.50 -18.52 -9.13
N ASP A 250 12.88 -17.67 -8.29
CA ASP A 250 13.43 -17.35 -6.98
C ASP A 250 13.57 -18.63 -6.13
N SER A 251 14.74 -18.80 -5.52
CA SER A 251 15.06 -19.98 -4.70
C SER A 251 14.10 -20.15 -3.51
N TYR A 252 13.50 -19.07 -3.00
CA TYR A 252 12.51 -19.13 -1.94
C TYR A 252 11.29 -19.96 -2.35
N LEU A 253 10.89 -19.92 -3.63
CA LEU A 253 9.71 -20.63 -4.15
C LEU A 253 9.91 -22.14 -4.30
N SER A 254 11.14 -22.62 -4.20
CA SER A 254 11.49 -24.04 -4.39
C SER A 254 11.28 -24.85 -3.10
N ILE A 255 10.12 -25.51 -3.01
CA ILE A 255 9.66 -26.34 -1.87
C ILE A 255 8.90 -27.60 -2.29
#